data_AF-A0A239D1S1-F1
#
_entry.id   AF-A0A239D1S1-F1
#
_cell.length_a   1.000
_cell.length_b   1.000
_cell.length_c   1.000
_cell.angle_alpha   90.00
_cell.angle_beta   90.00
_cell.angle_gamma   90.00
#
_symmetry.space_group_name_H-M   'P 1'
#
loop_
_entity.id
_entity.type
_entity.pdbx_description
1 polymer ?
#
loop_
_entity_poly.entity_id
_entity_poly.type
_entity_poly.pdbx_seq_one_letter_code
_entity_poly.pdbx_strand_id
1 'polypeptide(L)'
;MKVDIDLKDPKVQFAFALMGRQVEMALDLPQQVESAVLPIYHTLKGNKPEQTGSGVAFQIGGEYFVMSASHVFDDIGTHALCMAVTKGELLCQFSGDRFSTPRGKSGTHSDDPVDASVFHIQSEVPDEFKRIALTLDDVDLEESDNLGCIYMAAGFRSKKSNTSGNQANAKRECIPSRELKEDDYLKLGLDRNIHLALAYENQTVIDGRWQTTPTPQGMSGGALIKAKGIPMVPKPGLPFYEENRRQLLSGITIAQRRERRGKPGVLIATRIKMHLQLIQNYLPEVFTASGVDA
;
A
#
# COMPACT_ATOMS: atom_id res chain seq x y z
N MET A 1 15.91 -21.19 10.45
CA MET A 1 17.17 -21.55 9.77
C MET A 1 16.89 -21.36 8.30
N LYS A 2 17.58 -20.44 7.63
CA LYS A 2 17.36 -20.24 6.19
C LYS A 2 17.67 -21.55 5.48
N VAL A 3 16.87 -21.89 4.48
CA VAL A 3 17.19 -23.02 3.60
C VAL A 3 18.55 -22.72 2.98
N ASP A 4 19.46 -23.69 3.02
CA ASP A 4 20.77 -23.56 2.39
C ASP A 4 20.58 -23.64 0.88
N ILE A 5 20.30 -22.49 0.26
CA ILE A 5 20.09 -22.36 -1.17
C ILE A 5 21.45 -22.14 -1.81
N ASP A 6 21.91 -23.10 -2.60
CA ASP A 6 23.09 -22.93 -3.43
C ASP A 6 22.79 -21.91 -4.53
N LEU A 7 23.26 -20.68 -4.34
CA LEU A 7 23.12 -19.61 -5.32
C LEU A 7 23.86 -19.93 -6.63
N LYS A 8 24.76 -20.93 -6.67
CA LYS A 8 25.45 -21.34 -7.90
C LYS A 8 24.71 -22.43 -8.67
N ASP A 9 23.66 -23.04 -8.10
CA ASP A 9 22.85 -24.03 -8.81
C ASP A 9 22.21 -23.38 -10.06
N PRO A 10 22.41 -23.94 -11.27
CA PRO A 10 21.83 -23.41 -12.50
C PRO A 10 20.30 -23.24 -12.46
N LYS A 11 19.58 -24.11 -11.72
CA LYS A 11 18.12 -24.00 -11.56
C LYS A 11 17.74 -22.81 -10.68
N VAL A 12 18.52 -22.55 -9.63
CA VAL A 12 18.33 -21.39 -8.75
C VAL A 12 18.61 -20.10 -9.52
N GLN A 13 19.70 -20.07 -10.29
CA GLN A 13 20.04 -18.93 -11.17
C GLN A 13 18.96 -18.68 -12.21
N PHE A 14 18.45 -19.73 -12.85
CA PHE A 14 17.33 -19.62 -13.80
C PHE A 14 16.07 -19.05 -13.12
N ALA A 15 15.73 -19.54 -11.93
CA ALA A 15 14.58 -19.03 -11.17
C ALA A 15 14.73 -17.56 -10.80
N PHE A 16 15.92 -17.13 -10.35
CA PHE A 16 16.20 -15.72 -10.06
C PHE A 16 16.13 -14.84 -11.30
N ALA A 17 16.69 -15.29 -12.43
CA ALA A 17 16.62 -14.54 -13.68
C ALA A 17 15.17 -14.38 -14.16
N LEU A 18 14.36 -15.44 -14.04
CA LEU A 18 12.95 -15.42 -14.41
C LEU A 18 12.15 -14.46 -13.50
N MET A 19 12.30 -14.58 -12.18
CA MET A 19 11.63 -13.69 -11.22
C MET A 19 12.10 -12.24 -11.37
N GLY A 20 13.40 -12.02 -11.54
CA GLY A 20 13.99 -10.69 -11.74
C GLY A 20 13.39 -9.99 -12.95
N ARG A 21 13.24 -10.71 -14.08
CA ARG A 21 12.59 -10.18 -15.28
C ARG A 21 11.13 -9.80 -15.04
N GLN A 22 10.36 -10.64 -14.34
CA GLN A 22 8.96 -10.31 -14.04
C GLN A 22 8.85 -9.10 -13.11
N VAL A 23 9.74 -8.99 -12.11
CA VAL A 23 9.80 -7.84 -11.20
C VAL A 23 10.17 -6.56 -11.93
N GLU A 24 11.17 -6.59 -12.80
CA GLU A 24 11.56 -5.47 -13.65
C GLU A 24 10.36 -4.99 -14.49
N MET A 25 9.67 -5.92 -15.15
CA MET A 25 8.46 -5.62 -15.91
C MET A 25 7.34 -5.00 -15.07
N ALA A 26 7.16 -5.43 -13.83
CA ALA A 26 6.16 -4.88 -12.92
C ALA A 26 6.50 -3.45 -12.48
N LEU A 27 7.80 -3.18 -12.23
CA LEU A 27 8.30 -1.87 -11.86
C LEU A 27 8.28 -0.86 -13.02
N ASP A 28 8.37 -1.37 -14.26
CA ASP A 28 8.31 -0.58 -15.50
C ASP A 28 6.87 -0.27 -15.96
N LEU A 29 5.85 -0.80 -15.29
CA LEU A 29 4.45 -0.44 -15.58
C LEU A 29 4.22 1.06 -15.39
N PRO A 30 3.28 1.67 -16.14
CA PRO A 30 2.82 3.03 -15.85
C PRO A 30 2.44 3.17 -14.37
N GLN A 31 3.13 4.08 -13.68
CA GLN A 31 3.10 4.23 -12.22
C GLN A 31 1.87 4.99 -11.71
N GLN A 32 0.68 4.72 -12.25
CA GLN A 32 -0.54 5.44 -11.92
C GLN A 32 -0.90 5.28 -10.44
N VAL A 33 -1.01 4.05 -9.95
CA VAL A 33 -1.34 3.78 -8.53
C VAL A 33 -0.23 4.25 -7.60
N GLU A 34 1.03 4.02 -7.98
CA GLU A 34 2.17 4.52 -7.20
C GLU A 34 2.20 6.05 -7.08
N SER A 35 1.80 6.78 -8.14
CA SER A 35 1.78 8.25 -8.15
C SER A 35 0.76 8.85 -7.17
N ALA A 36 -0.31 8.12 -6.88
CA ALA A 36 -1.33 8.51 -5.92
C ALA A 36 -0.92 8.30 -4.45
N VAL A 37 0.20 7.62 -4.20
CA VAL A 37 0.71 7.42 -2.84
C VAL A 37 1.41 8.70 -2.39
N LEU A 38 0.99 9.22 -1.25
CA LEU A 38 1.46 10.48 -0.68
C LEU A 38 1.91 10.28 0.78
N PRO A 39 2.93 11.03 1.25
CA PRO A 39 3.33 11.01 2.66
C PRO A 39 2.33 11.79 3.52
N ILE A 40 1.97 11.23 4.67
CA ILE A 40 1.11 11.87 5.67
C ILE A 40 1.96 12.43 6.81
N TYR A 41 1.72 13.70 7.12
CA TYR A 41 2.36 14.44 8.19
C TYR A 41 1.33 14.92 9.22
N HIS A 42 1.79 15.12 10.43
CA HIS A 42 1.12 15.96 11.42
C HIS A 42 2.15 16.91 12.05
N THR A 43 1.66 17.96 12.72
CA THR A 43 2.52 18.97 13.34
C THR A 43 2.63 18.70 14.84
N LEU A 44 3.83 18.46 15.33
CA LEU A 44 4.08 18.33 16.78
C LEU A 44 4.16 19.71 17.47
N LYS A 45 4.07 19.70 18.82
CA LYS A 45 4.39 20.88 19.65
C LYS A 45 5.79 21.39 19.30
N GLY A 46 5.87 22.51 18.58
CA GLY A 46 7.12 23.06 18.04
C GLY A 46 7.12 23.35 16.54
N ASN A 47 5.98 23.21 15.85
CA ASN A 47 5.77 23.56 14.43
C ASN A 47 6.61 22.77 13.41
N LYS A 48 7.30 21.69 13.82
CA LYS A 48 7.99 20.80 12.88
C LYS A 48 7.04 19.71 12.42
N PRO A 49 6.76 19.58 11.12
CA PRO A 49 5.96 18.46 10.62
C PRO A 49 6.76 17.16 10.71
N GLU A 50 6.11 16.11 11.20
CA GLU A 50 6.66 14.75 11.27
C GLU A 50 5.83 13.80 10.43
N GLN A 51 6.51 12.95 9.65
CA GLN A 51 5.84 11.94 8.84
C GLN A 51 5.40 10.78 9.75
N THR A 52 4.11 10.54 9.85
CA THR A 52 3.55 9.40 10.61
C THR A 52 3.33 8.18 9.71
N GLY A 53 2.92 8.41 8.45
CA GLY A 53 2.56 7.32 7.56
C GLY A 53 2.51 7.74 6.09
N SER A 54 1.75 6.97 5.33
CA SER A 54 1.44 7.21 3.93
C SER A 54 -0.08 7.21 3.75
N GLY A 55 -0.56 7.73 2.63
CA GLY A 55 -1.96 7.67 2.23
C GLY A 55 -2.07 7.55 0.71
N VAL A 56 -3.24 7.15 0.24
CA VAL A 56 -3.53 7.03 -1.19
C VAL A 56 -4.64 8.01 -1.55
N ALA A 57 -4.37 8.89 -2.52
CA ALA A 57 -5.35 9.81 -3.07
C ALA A 57 -6.39 9.05 -3.90
N PHE A 58 -7.67 9.29 -3.63
CA PHE A 58 -8.78 8.60 -4.28
C PHE A 58 -9.93 9.57 -4.57
N GLN A 59 -10.69 9.32 -5.62
CA GLN A 59 -11.85 10.09 -6.03
C GLN A 59 -13.00 9.17 -6.44
N ILE A 60 -14.21 9.52 -6.01
CA ILE A 60 -15.45 8.88 -6.43
C ILE A 60 -16.60 9.87 -6.35
N GLY A 61 -17.49 9.87 -7.34
CA GLY A 61 -18.68 10.73 -7.33
C GLY A 61 -18.38 12.24 -7.30
N GLY A 62 -17.19 12.66 -7.77
CA GLY A 62 -16.75 14.06 -7.69
C GLY A 62 -16.10 14.44 -6.35
N GLU A 63 -16.14 13.57 -5.35
CA GLU A 63 -15.59 13.77 -4.01
C GLU A 63 -14.18 13.16 -3.90
N TYR A 64 -13.34 13.74 -3.03
CA TYR A 64 -11.94 13.35 -2.86
C TYR A 64 -11.66 12.79 -1.48
N PHE A 65 -10.83 11.75 -1.43
CA PHE A 65 -10.53 10.99 -0.25
C PHE A 65 -9.03 10.71 -0.13
N VAL A 66 -8.59 10.49 1.11
CA VAL A 66 -7.30 9.87 1.42
C VAL A 66 -7.56 8.56 2.15
N MET A 67 -7.13 7.46 1.56
CA MET A 67 -7.20 6.14 2.17
C MET A 67 -5.90 5.86 2.93
N SER A 68 -6.01 5.37 4.17
CA SER A 68 -4.85 5.00 4.98
C SER A 68 -5.22 3.91 6.01
N ALA A 69 -4.27 3.54 6.85
CA ALA A 69 -4.52 2.70 8.01
C ALA A 69 -5.13 3.55 9.14
N SER A 70 -6.04 2.99 9.94
CA SER A 70 -6.69 3.74 11.04
C SER A 70 -5.69 4.22 12.08
N HIS A 71 -4.67 3.43 12.41
CA HIS A 71 -3.64 3.86 13.36
C HIS A 71 -2.81 5.05 12.86
N VAL A 72 -2.64 5.24 11.54
CA VAL A 72 -1.94 6.41 10.99
C VAL A 72 -2.72 7.68 11.31
N PHE A 73 -4.05 7.65 11.23
CA PHE A 73 -4.88 8.78 11.62
C PHE A 73 -5.00 8.93 13.14
N ASP A 74 -4.83 7.86 13.92
CA ASP A 74 -4.75 7.98 15.39
C ASP A 74 -3.52 8.79 15.82
N ASP A 75 -2.39 8.62 15.13
CA ASP A 75 -1.17 9.41 15.36
C ASP A 75 -1.36 10.89 15.02
N ILE A 76 -2.23 11.22 14.05
CA ILE A 76 -2.60 12.61 13.74
C ILE A 76 -3.47 13.22 14.86
N GLY A 77 -4.33 12.41 15.49
CA GLY A 77 -5.19 12.85 16.58
C GLY A 77 -6.15 13.97 16.16
N THR A 78 -6.08 15.12 16.84
CA THR A 78 -6.91 16.29 16.56
C THR A 78 -6.23 17.32 15.65
N HIS A 79 -5.07 16.99 15.09
CA HIS A 79 -4.34 17.87 14.18
C HIS A 79 -4.91 17.82 12.76
N ALA A 80 -4.67 18.85 11.96
CA ALA A 80 -5.03 18.84 10.55
C ALA A 80 -4.25 17.77 9.79
N LEU A 81 -4.89 17.17 8.77
CA LEU A 81 -4.20 16.27 7.85
C LEU A 81 -3.26 17.08 6.96
N CYS A 82 -1.95 16.86 7.10
CA CYS A 82 -0.94 17.52 6.28
C CYS A 82 -0.33 16.54 5.28
N MET A 83 -0.23 16.92 4.00
CA MET A 83 0.36 16.05 2.97
C MET A 83 1.25 16.84 2.01
N ALA A 84 2.28 16.19 1.49
CA ALA A 84 3.11 16.72 0.43
C ALA A 84 2.64 16.16 -0.91
N VAL A 85 1.81 16.91 -1.64
CA VAL A 85 1.27 16.49 -2.93
C VAL A 85 2.36 16.47 -4.01
N THR A 86 3.27 17.46 -3.96
CA THR A 86 4.45 17.55 -4.82
C THR A 86 5.72 17.53 -3.98
N LYS A 87 6.77 16.87 -4.48
CA LYS A 87 8.06 16.83 -3.79
C LYS A 87 8.69 18.23 -3.69
N GLY A 88 9.10 18.61 -2.48
CA GLY A 88 9.78 19.89 -2.23
C GLY A 88 8.83 21.09 -2.11
N GLU A 89 7.52 20.88 -2.25
CA GLU A 89 6.52 21.92 -2.02
C GLU A 89 6.10 22.00 -0.55
N LEU A 90 5.35 23.06 -0.24
CA LEU A 90 4.75 23.27 1.07
C LEU A 90 3.68 22.20 1.33
N LEU A 91 3.57 21.78 2.58
CA LEU A 91 2.50 20.87 3.00
C LEU A 91 1.13 21.51 2.79
N CYS A 92 0.26 20.80 2.06
CA CYS A 92 -1.16 21.12 1.99
C CYS A 92 -1.83 20.66 3.28
N GLN A 93 -2.72 21.48 3.82
CA GLN A 93 -3.56 21.14 4.96
C GLN A 93 -4.97 20.85 4.45
N PHE A 94 -5.50 19.70 4.83
CA PHE A 94 -6.86 19.29 4.47
C PHE A 94 -7.74 19.27 5.71
N SER A 95 -8.91 19.90 5.58
CA SER A 95 -10.03 19.75 6.52
C SER A 95 -11.09 18.82 5.92
N GLY A 96 -11.80 18.11 6.80
CA GLY A 96 -12.89 17.22 6.45
C GLY A 96 -13.13 16.17 7.52
N ASP A 97 -13.78 15.09 7.12
CA ASP A 97 -14.27 14.05 8.03
C ASP A 97 -13.50 12.74 7.87
N ARG A 98 -13.34 12.03 8.99
CA ARG A 98 -12.68 10.72 9.04
C ARG A 98 -13.72 9.63 9.26
N PHE A 99 -13.73 8.62 8.39
CA PHE A 99 -14.49 7.39 8.58
C PHE A 99 -13.53 6.23 8.80
N SER A 100 -13.70 5.49 9.90
CA SER A 100 -12.81 4.39 10.25
C SER A 100 -13.60 3.18 10.73
N THR A 101 -12.97 2.02 10.63
CA THR A 101 -13.41 0.82 11.33
C THR A 101 -13.42 1.04 12.85
N PRO A 102 -14.25 0.30 13.61
CA PRO A 102 -14.33 0.48 15.06
C PRO A 102 -13.01 0.16 15.74
N ARG A 103 -12.67 0.94 16.77
CA ARG A 103 -11.53 0.64 17.64
C ARG A 103 -11.72 -0.70 18.36
N GLY A 104 -10.62 -1.39 18.59
CA GLY A 104 -10.63 -2.65 19.34
C GLY A 104 -10.83 -2.44 20.85
N LYS A 105 -10.62 -3.51 21.60
CA LYS A 105 -10.76 -3.54 23.08
C LYS A 105 -9.79 -2.59 23.78
N SER A 106 -8.66 -2.26 23.14
CA SER A 106 -7.69 -1.30 23.67
C SER A 106 -8.20 0.14 23.66
N GLY A 107 -9.29 0.45 22.96
CA GLY A 107 -9.75 1.82 22.74
C GLY A 107 -8.90 2.61 21.73
N THR A 108 -8.01 1.92 21.00
CA THR A 108 -7.21 2.41 19.86
C THR A 108 -7.41 1.47 18.66
N HIS A 109 -6.87 1.82 17.48
CA HIS A 109 -6.88 0.89 16.35
C HIS A 109 -5.71 -0.13 16.37
N SER A 110 -4.88 -0.14 17.42
CA SER A 110 -3.75 -1.09 17.50
C SER A 110 -4.17 -2.56 17.59
N ASP A 111 -5.42 -2.83 18.03
CA ASP A 111 -6.03 -4.15 18.08
C ASP A 111 -7.29 -4.25 17.21
N ASP A 112 -7.52 -3.29 16.30
CA ASP A 112 -8.52 -3.39 15.25
C ASP A 112 -8.00 -4.35 14.17
N PRO A 113 -8.68 -5.50 13.91
CA PRO A 113 -8.24 -6.44 12.89
C PRO A 113 -8.37 -5.88 11.47
N VAL A 114 -9.21 -4.88 11.21
CA VAL A 114 -9.40 -4.33 9.86
C VAL A 114 -8.51 -3.11 9.63
N ASP A 115 -8.36 -2.23 10.61
CA ASP A 115 -7.45 -1.06 10.59
C ASP A 115 -7.59 -0.22 9.30
N ALA A 116 -8.84 0.01 8.86
CA ALA A 116 -9.15 0.75 7.64
C ALA A 116 -9.75 2.12 7.95
N SER A 117 -9.25 3.14 7.28
CA SER A 117 -9.77 4.49 7.39
C SER A 117 -9.71 5.25 6.08
N VAL A 118 -10.72 6.08 5.87
CA VAL A 118 -10.80 7.04 4.78
C VAL A 118 -11.01 8.44 5.36
N PHE A 119 -10.37 9.44 4.78
CA PHE A 119 -10.55 10.85 5.12
C PHE A 119 -11.20 11.55 3.94
N HIS A 120 -12.44 12.00 4.10
CA HIS A 120 -13.18 12.78 3.12
C HIS A 120 -12.71 14.22 3.17
N ILE A 121 -12.13 14.72 2.09
CA ILE A 121 -11.63 16.10 2.01
C ILE A 121 -12.80 17.02 1.66
N GLN A 122 -13.10 17.98 2.53
CA GLN A 122 -14.14 19.00 2.34
C GLN A 122 -13.57 20.39 2.04
N SER A 123 -12.26 20.54 2.21
CA SER A 123 -11.51 21.75 1.80
C SER A 123 -11.23 21.74 0.30
N GLU A 124 -10.77 22.88 -0.22
CA GLU A 124 -10.31 22.97 -1.59
C GLU A 124 -9.16 21.98 -1.87
N VAL A 125 -9.34 21.16 -2.91
CA VAL A 125 -8.37 20.15 -3.33
C VAL A 125 -7.45 20.77 -4.41
N PRO A 126 -6.12 20.79 -4.22
CA PRO A 126 -5.19 21.26 -5.25
C PRO A 126 -5.29 20.43 -6.53
N ASP A 127 -5.10 21.07 -7.70
CA ASP A 127 -5.22 20.38 -9.00
C ASP A 127 -4.23 19.22 -9.16
N GLU A 128 -3.05 19.32 -8.55
CA GLU A 128 -2.09 18.21 -8.53
C GLU A 128 -2.67 16.97 -7.83
N PHE A 129 -3.38 17.16 -6.70
CA PHE A 129 -4.02 16.06 -5.98
C PHE A 129 -5.13 15.46 -6.84
N LYS A 130 -5.95 16.29 -7.49
CA LYS A 130 -7.01 15.83 -8.41
C LYS A 130 -6.44 14.98 -9.55
N ARG A 131 -5.30 15.40 -10.09
CA ARG A 131 -4.64 14.72 -11.23
C ARG A 131 -4.14 13.32 -10.88
N ILE A 132 -3.67 13.12 -9.65
CA ILE A 132 -3.11 11.83 -9.21
C ILE A 132 -4.12 10.96 -8.47
N ALA A 133 -5.30 11.48 -8.13
CA ALA A 133 -6.32 10.73 -7.42
C ALA A 133 -6.80 9.53 -8.25
N LEU A 134 -6.83 8.36 -7.62
CA LEU A 134 -7.31 7.13 -8.25
C LEU A 134 -8.82 7.09 -8.29
N THR A 135 -9.36 6.35 -9.25
CA THR A 135 -10.80 6.13 -9.42
C THR A 135 -11.15 4.65 -9.22
N LEU A 136 -12.43 4.31 -9.37
CA LEU A 136 -12.88 2.91 -9.32
C LEU A 136 -12.27 2.04 -10.45
N ASP A 137 -11.84 2.64 -11.56
CA ASP A 137 -11.19 1.90 -12.65
C ASP A 137 -9.76 1.44 -12.31
N ASP A 138 -9.20 1.98 -11.22
CA ASP A 138 -7.83 1.77 -10.77
C ASP A 138 -7.75 0.79 -9.59
N VAL A 139 -8.88 0.22 -9.13
CA VAL A 139 -8.92 -0.71 -7.99
C VAL A 139 -9.05 -2.17 -8.42
N ASP A 140 -8.44 -3.06 -7.63
CA ASP A 140 -8.57 -4.51 -7.78
C ASP A 140 -9.65 -5.03 -6.83
N LEU A 141 -10.85 -5.23 -7.39
CA LEU A 141 -11.99 -5.81 -6.67
C LEU A 141 -12.05 -7.34 -6.77
N GLU A 142 -11.10 -7.96 -7.48
CA GLU A 142 -11.03 -9.41 -7.61
C GLU A 142 -10.64 -10.07 -6.27
N GLU A 143 -11.35 -11.13 -5.89
CA GLU A 143 -11.12 -11.77 -4.58
C GLU A 143 -9.85 -12.62 -4.54
N SER A 144 -9.49 -13.25 -5.65
CA SER A 144 -8.32 -14.12 -5.73
C SER A 144 -7.49 -13.90 -6.99
N ASP A 145 -6.17 -13.81 -6.78
CA ASP A 145 -5.21 -13.86 -7.86
C ASP A 145 -4.80 -15.31 -8.15
N ASN A 146 -5.56 -15.97 -9.02
CA ASN A 146 -5.30 -17.36 -9.39
C ASN A 146 -4.02 -17.54 -10.22
N LEU A 147 -3.46 -16.44 -10.76
CA LEU A 147 -2.26 -16.45 -11.59
C LEU A 147 -0.99 -16.21 -10.76
N GLY A 148 -1.13 -15.65 -9.55
CA GLY A 148 -0.01 -15.30 -8.69
C GLY A 148 0.81 -14.19 -9.31
N CYS A 149 0.20 -13.06 -9.58
CA CYS A 149 0.82 -11.84 -10.08
C CYS A 149 1.85 -11.30 -9.08
N ILE A 150 2.68 -10.40 -9.59
CA ILE A 150 3.54 -9.59 -8.74
C ILE A 150 2.70 -8.55 -8.03
N TYR A 151 2.93 -8.46 -6.72
CA TYR A 151 2.42 -7.39 -5.89
C TYR A 151 3.54 -6.44 -5.51
N MET A 152 3.21 -5.19 -5.26
CA MET A 152 4.15 -4.13 -4.93
C MET A 152 3.60 -3.34 -3.76
N ALA A 153 4.37 -3.24 -2.68
CA ALA A 153 4.02 -2.37 -1.57
C ALA A 153 4.72 -1.02 -1.73
N ALA A 154 3.93 0.04 -1.95
CA ALA A 154 4.42 1.39 -2.17
C ALA A 154 4.08 2.31 -0.99
N GLY A 155 5.05 3.09 -0.54
CA GLY A 155 4.88 3.99 0.61
C GLY A 155 6.10 4.86 0.87
N PHE A 156 6.04 5.67 1.92
CA PHE A 156 7.11 6.57 2.32
C PHE A 156 7.69 6.13 3.65
N ARG A 157 9.01 5.95 3.73
CA ARG A 157 9.63 5.64 5.02
C ARG A 157 9.97 6.89 5.79
N SER A 158 9.61 6.91 7.09
CA SER A 158 9.90 8.02 8.00
C SER A 158 11.39 8.34 8.08
N LYS A 159 12.25 7.30 8.07
CA LYS A 159 13.73 7.47 8.06
C LYS A 159 14.29 8.19 6.82
N LYS A 160 13.51 8.31 5.74
CA LYS A 160 13.89 9.02 4.51
C LYS A 160 13.01 10.22 4.23
N SER A 161 12.22 10.64 5.21
CA SER A 161 11.45 11.87 5.14
C SER A 161 12.10 12.92 6.02
N ASN A 162 12.52 14.01 5.39
CA ASN A 162 13.08 15.16 6.07
C ASN A 162 12.19 16.37 5.77
N THR A 163 11.99 17.24 6.76
CA THR A 163 11.29 18.51 6.59
C THR A 163 12.27 19.67 6.74
N SER A 164 12.15 20.67 5.87
CA SER A 164 12.88 21.95 5.96
C SER A 164 11.84 23.06 6.05
N GLY A 165 11.59 23.55 7.27
CA GLY A 165 10.40 24.35 7.55
C GLY A 165 9.12 23.56 7.22
N ASN A 166 8.27 24.14 6.35
CA ASN A 166 7.03 23.51 5.88
C ASN A 166 7.20 22.72 4.57
N GLN A 167 8.42 22.60 4.03
CA GLN A 167 8.68 21.80 2.84
C GLN A 167 9.04 20.37 3.21
N ALA A 168 8.40 19.42 2.54
CA ALA A 168 8.61 17.99 2.74
C ALA A 168 9.51 17.40 1.64
N ASN A 169 10.57 16.71 2.07
CA ASN A 169 11.44 15.92 1.22
C ASN A 169 11.33 14.45 1.64
N ALA A 170 10.40 13.74 1.00
CA ALA A 170 10.24 12.30 1.19
C ALA A 170 10.47 11.56 -0.13
N LYS A 171 11.01 10.35 -0.04
CA LYS A 171 11.21 9.46 -1.19
C LYS A 171 10.22 8.30 -1.08
N ARG A 172 9.36 8.14 -2.09
CA ARG A 172 8.53 6.95 -2.26
C ARG A 172 9.43 5.74 -2.48
N GLU A 173 9.09 4.64 -1.84
CA GLU A 173 9.72 3.35 -2.05
C GLU A 173 8.68 2.32 -2.42
N CYS A 174 9.09 1.35 -3.23
CA CYS A 174 8.26 0.27 -3.71
C CYS A 174 9.00 -1.05 -3.45
N ILE A 175 8.30 -2.01 -2.84
CA ILE A 175 8.85 -3.32 -2.49
C ILE A 175 8.05 -4.38 -3.24
N PRO A 176 8.59 -4.97 -4.32
CA PRO A 176 7.93 -6.04 -5.04
C PRO A 176 7.96 -7.34 -4.22
N SER A 177 6.88 -8.10 -4.29
CA SER A 177 6.70 -9.38 -3.62
C SER A 177 5.55 -10.18 -4.27
N ARG A 178 5.11 -11.24 -3.60
CA ARG A 178 3.96 -12.07 -3.97
C ARG A 178 3.01 -12.23 -2.79
N GLU A 179 1.73 -12.45 -3.09
CA GLU A 179 0.76 -12.89 -2.10
C GLU A 179 1.17 -14.24 -1.49
N LEU A 180 0.93 -14.40 -0.19
CA LEU A 180 1.05 -15.68 0.49
C LEU A 180 -0.08 -16.63 0.08
N LYS A 181 0.14 -17.93 0.30
CA LYS A 181 -0.88 -18.95 0.02
C LYS A 181 -1.93 -18.95 1.12
N GLU A 182 -3.11 -19.49 0.81
CA GLU A 182 -4.24 -19.59 1.74
C GLU A 182 -3.87 -20.22 3.10
N ASP A 183 -3.13 -21.33 3.08
CA ASP A 183 -2.65 -21.99 4.31
C ASP A 183 -1.83 -21.07 5.23
N ASP A 184 -1.15 -20.06 4.67
CA ASP A 184 -0.34 -19.14 5.44
C ASP A 184 -1.18 -18.06 6.13
N TYR A 185 -2.33 -17.68 5.54
CA TYR A 185 -3.29 -16.77 6.20
C TYR A 185 -3.83 -17.39 7.50
N LEU A 186 -4.24 -18.67 7.44
CA LEU A 186 -4.72 -19.40 8.61
C LEU A 186 -3.66 -19.45 9.73
N LYS A 187 -2.40 -19.73 9.38
CA LYS A 187 -1.27 -19.75 10.34
C LYS A 187 -0.96 -18.38 10.94
N LEU A 188 -1.30 -17.31 10.22
CA LEU A 188 -1.10 -15.92 10.64
C LEU A 188 -2.32 -15.34 11.38
N GLY A 189 -3.44 -16.08 11.43
CA GLY A 189 -4.70 -15.60 11.99
C GLY A 189 -5.27 -14.44 11.18
N LEU A 190 -5.09 -14.46 9.86
CA LEU A 190 -5.59 -13.43 8.95
C LEU A 190 -6.78 -13.98 8.15
N ASP A 191 -7.79 -13.14 7.96
CA ASP A 191 -8.90 -13.41 7.05
C ASP A 191 -8.57 -12.90 5.65
N ARG A 192 -8.54 -13.77 4.64
CA ARG A 192 -8.21 -13.41 3.26
C ARG A 192 -9.29 -12.53 2.60
N ASN A 193 -10.51 -12.46 3.13
CA ASN A 193 -11.54 -11.54 2.65
C ASN A 193 -11.32 -10.11 3.12
N ILE A 194 -10.58 -9.93 4.22
CA ILE A 194 -10.28 -8.62 4.82
C ILE A 194 -8.86 -8.20 4.44
N HIS A 195 -7.92 -9.14 4.42
CA HIS A 195 -6.50 -8.87 4.32
C HIS A 195 -5.89 -9.34 3.00
N LEU A 196 -4.78 -8.68 2.66
CA LEU A 196 -3.77 -9.16 1.71
C LEU A 196 -2.44 -9.29 2.45
N ALA A 197 -1.79 -10.44 2.33
CA ALA A 197 -0.54 -10.76 3.00
C ALA A 197 0.53 -11.05 1.96
N LEU A 198 1.60 -10.24 1.94
CA LEU A 198 2.75 -10.46 1.04
C LEU A 198 3.92 -11.06 1.79
N ALA A 199 4.69 -11.91 1.11
CA ALA A 199 5.96 -12.39 1.62
C ALA A 199 6.90 -11.21 1.91
N TYR A 200 7.51 -11.17 3.10
CA TYR A 200 8.47 -10.13 3.43
C TYR A 200 9.66 -10.75 4.17
N GLU A 201 10.81 -10.79 3.50
CA GLU A 201 12.01 -11.37 4.09
C GLU A 201 12.93 -10.29 4.68
N ASN A 202 13.59 -10.63 5.79
CA ASN A 202 14.58 -9.74 6.42
C ASN A 202 15.84 -9.55 5.57
N GLN A 203 16.11 -10.46 4.63
CA GLN A 203 17.17 -10.29 3.65
C GLN A 203 16.70 -10.79 2.30
N THR A 204 17.10 -10.10 1.24
CA THR A 204 16.83 -10.47 -0.15
C THR A 204 18.15 -10.59 -0.91
N VAL A 205 18.14 -11.23 -2.08
CA VAL A 205 19.30 -11.30 -2.96
C VAL A 205 19.21 -10.15 -3.97
N ILE A 206 20.18 -9.25 -3.93
CA ILE A 206 20.31 -8.13 -4.88
C ILE A 206 21.72 -8.22 -5.46
N ASP A 207 21.82 -8.23 -6.79
CA ASP A 207 23.08 -8.37 -7.53
C ASP A 207 23.91 -9.57 -7.08
N GLY A 208 23.24 -10.71 -6.86
CA GLY A 208 23.87 -11.96 -6.42
C GLY A 208 24.38 -11.96 -4.97
N ARG A 209 24.03 -10.95 -4.17
CA ARG A 209 24.44 -10.82 -2.76
C ARG A 209 23.25 -10.71 -1.83
N TRP A 210 23.34 -11.38 -0.68
CA TRP A 210 22.36 -11.19 0.38
C TRP A 210 22.48 -9.78 0.97
N GLN A 211 21.37 -9.05 0.97
CA GLN A 211 21.26 -7.71 1.54
C GLN A 211 20.09 -7.66 2.52
N THR A 212 20.26 -6.96 3.63
CA THR A 212 19.20 -6.76 4.62
C THR A 212 18.12 -5.85 4.06
N THR A 213 16.87 -6.31 4.08
CA THR A 213 15.73 -5.54 3.60
C THR A 213 15.47 -4.38 4.56
N PRO A 214 15.35 -3.14 4.06
CA PRO A 214 15.14 -1.99 4.93
C PRO A 214 13.82 -2.08 5.69
N THR A 215 13.78 -1.71 6.97
CA THR A 215 12.52 -1.72 7.73
C THR A 215 11.51 -0.72 7.13
N PRO A 216 10.26 -1.14 6.82
CA PRO A 216 9.23 -0.32 6.17
C PRO A 216 8.52 0.65 7.14
N GLN A 217 9.20 1.15 8.16
CA GLN A 217 8.60 2.09 9.12
C GLN A 217 8.15 3.38 8.40
N GLY A 218 6.87 3.75 8.56
CA GLY A 218 6.22 4.87 7.86
C GLY A 218 5.46 4.47 6.58
N MET A 219 5.63 3.23 6.08
CA MET A 219 4.88 2.77 4.90
C MET A 219 3.42 2.39 5.21
N SER A 220 3.04 2.30 6.50
CA SER A 220 1.64 2.13 6.89
C SER A 220 0.77 3.20 6.24
N GLY A 221 -0.38 2.79 5.73
CA GLY A 221 -1.28 3.60 4.91
C GLY A 221 -0.90 3.70 3.43
N GLY A 222 0.23 3.12 3.00
CA GLY A 222 0.66 3.09 1.61
C GLY A 222 -0.10 2.06 0.76
N ALA A 223 0.03 2.15 -0.56
CA ALA A 223 -0.66 1.27 -1.49
C ALA A 223 -0.06 -0.15 -1.52
N LEU A 224 -0.94 -1.15 -1.58
CA LEU A 224 -0.63 -2.49 -2.06
C LEU A 224 -1.14 -2.61 -3.50
N ILE A 225 -0.23 -2.80 -4.43
CA ILE A 225 -0.47 -2.68 -5.87
C ILE A 225 -0.31 -4.04 -6.52
N LYS A 226 -1.31 -4.49 -7.28
CA LYS A 226 -1.21 -5.67 -8.15
C LYS A 226 -0.73 -5.23 -9.52
N ALA A 227 0.33 -5.85 -10.02
CA ALA A 227 0.76 -5.72 -11.40
C ALA A 227 -0.07 -6.68 -12.27
N LYS A 228 -1.31 -6.28 -12.59
CA LYS A 228 -2.25 -7.12 -13.34
C LYS A 228 -1.63 -7.49 -14.69
N GLY A 229 -1.74 -8.76 -15.06
CA GLY A 229 -1.18 -9.29 -16.30
C GLY A 229 0.31 -9.61 -16.26
N ILE A 230 0.95 -9.57 -15.07
CA ILE A 230 2.37 -9.95 -14.90
C ILE A 230 2.46 -11.07 -13.84
N PRO A 231 2.42 -12.34 -14.26
CA PRO A 231 2.52 -13.48 -13.34
C PRO A 231 3.94 -13.61 -12.78
N MET A 232 4.07 -13.90 -11.48
CA MET A 232 5.37 -14.17 -10.84
C MET A 232 6.07 -15.37 -11.47
N VAL A 233 5.30 -16.40 -11.85
CA VAL A 233 5.81 -17.59 -12.53
C VAL A 233 5.01 -17.79 -13.81
N PRO A 234 5.58 -17.46 -14.98
CA PRO A 234 4.96 -17.71 -16.28
C PRO A 234 4.65 -19.19 -16.46
N LYS A 235 3.45 -19.47 -16.98
CA LYS A 235 3.04 -20.85 -17.29
C LYS A 235 3.63 -21.28 -18.64
N PRO A 236 4.14 -22.53 -18.77
CA PRO A 236 4.64 -23.03 -20.05
C PRO A 236 3.59 -22.91 -21.16
N GLY A 237 4.01 -22.40 -22.32
CA GLY A 237 3.13 -22.24 -23.49
C GLY A 237 2.20 -21.03 -23.45
N LEU A 238 2.22 -20.22 -22.38
CA LEU A 238 1.52 -18.95 -22.31
C LEU A 238 2.48 -17.77 -22.43
N PRO A 239 2.01 -16.59 -22.85
CA PRO A 239 2.80 -15.37 -22.84
C PRO A 239 3.38 -15.08 -21.44
N PHE A 240 4.54 -14.42 -21.40
CA PHE A 240 5.16 -13.97 -20.15
C PHE A 240 4.34 -12.88 -19.44
N TYR A 241 3.41 -12.24 -20.16
CA TYR A 241 2.55 -11.18 -19.67
C TYR A 241 1.31 -11.04 -20.57
N GLU A 242 0.29 -10.36 -20.05
CA GLU A 242 -0.91 -9.97 -20.79
C GLU A 242 -0.73 -8.58 -21.45
N GLU A 243 -1.40 -8.35 -22.58
CA GLU A 243 -1.30 -7.08 -23.31
C GLU A 243 -1.84 -5.89 -22.50
N ASN A 244 -2.94 -6.08 -21.77
CA ASN A 244 -3.61 -5.05 -20.95
C ASN A 244 -3.03 -4.94 -19.53
N ARG A 245 -1.71 -5.07 -19.41
CA ARG A 245 -1.03 -5.00 -18.11
C ARG A 245 -1.08 -3.60 -17.51
N ARG A 246 -1.43 -3.50 -16.23
CA ARG A 246 -1.52 -2.22 -15.50
C ARG A 246 -1.41 -2.41 -13.99
N GLN A 247 -1.17 -1.31 -13.29
CA GLN A 247 -1.24 -1.28 -11.83
C GLN A 247 -2.69 -1.20 -11.38
N LEU A 248 -3.05 -1.96 -10.35
CA LEU A 248 -4.33 -1.83 -9.64
C LEU A 248 -4.09 -1.73 -8.14
N LEU A 249 -4.83 -0.86 -7.46
CA LEU A 249 -4.84 -0.77 -6.01
C LEU A 249 -5.65 -1.93 -5.42
N SER A 250 -4.97 -2.87 -4.78
CA SER A 250 -5.61 -4.04 -4.14
C SER A 250 -5.82 -3.86 -2.63
N GLY A 251 -5.07 -2.96 -2.00
CA GLY A 251 -5.22 -2.70 -0.57
C GLY A 251 -4.34 -1.59 -0.03
N ILE A 252 -4.45 -1.36 1.27
CA ILE A 252 -3.70 -0.36 2.02
C ILE A 252 -2.86 -1.07 3.08
N THR A 253 -1.55 -0.84 3.08
CA THR A 253 -0.61 -1.48 4.01
C THR A 253 -0.92 -1.06 5.44
N ILE A 254 -1.13 -2.01 6.36
CA ILE A 254 -1.45 -1.72 7.77
C ILE A 254 -0.37 -2.18 8.73
N ALA A 255 0.38 -3.24 8.40
CA ALA A 255 1.34 -3.79 9.34
C ALA A 255 2.49 -4.53 8.65
N GLN A 256 3.60 -4.63 9.38
CA GLN A 256 4.70 -5.52 9.08
C GLN A 256 4.94 -6.44 10.28
N ARG A 257 4.95 -7.75 10.07
CA ARG A 257 5.42 -8.72 11.06
C ARG A 257 6.77 -9.25 10.60
N ARG A 258 7.81 -9.01 11.39
CA ARG A 258 9.15 -9.53 11.10
C ARG A 258 9.20 -11.04 11.31
N GLU A 259 10.14 -11.67 10.63
CA GLU A 259 10.48 -13.07 10.87
C GLU A 259 10.77 -13.31 12.35
N ARG A 260 10.09 -14.28 12.96
CA ARG A 260 10.27 -14.61 14.39
C ARG A 260 10.05 -16.10 14.60
N ARG A 261 10.97 -16.76 15.31
CA ARG A 261 10.90 -18.20 15.65
C ARG A 261 10.68 -19.09 14.40
N GLY A 262 11.35 -18.77 13.30
CA GLY A 262 11.26 -19.53 12.04
C GLY A 262 9.99 -19.31 11.22
N LYS A 263 9.08 -18.42 11.63
CA LYS A 263 7.97 -17.96 10.78
C LYS A 263 8.47 -16.88 9.83
N PRO A 264 8.17 -16.95 8.52
CA PRO A 264 8.59 -15.91 7.57
C PRO A 264 7.99 -14.55 7.96
N GLY A 265 8.69 -13.48 7.60
CA GLY A 265 8.10 -12.16 7.74
C GLY A 265 6.99 -11.95 6.72
N VAL A 266 6.07 -11.04 7.06
CA VAL A 266 4.90 -10.74 6.24
C VAL A 266 4.61 -9.25 6.28
N LEU A 267 4.26 -8.69 5.14
CA LEU A 267 3.64 -7.38 5.03
C LEU A 267 2.13 -7.59 4.87
N ILE A 268 1.34 -6.87 5.66
CA ILE A 268 -0.12 -7.04 5.73
C ILE A 268 -0.76 -5.74 5.29
N ALA A 269 -1.73 -5.86 4.40
CA ALA A 269 -2.60 -4.79 3.96
C ALA A 269 -4.05 -5.17 4.20
N THR A 270 -4.90 -4.17 4.36
CA THR A 270 -6.35 -4.33 4.32
C THR A 270 -6.82 -4.13 2.89
N ARG A 271 -7.69 -5.02 2.41
CA ARG A 271 -8.20 -4.99 1.04
C ARG A 271 -8.94 -3.70 0.77
N ILE A 272 -8.78 -3.18 -0.45
CA ILE A 272 -9.36 -1.92 -0.88
C ILE A 272 -10.88 -1.88 -0.72
N LYS A 273 -11.56 -3.03 -0.88
CA LYS A 273 -13.00 -3.15 -0.67
C LYS A 273 -13.44 -2.74 0.74
N MET A 274 -12.62 -2.91 1.76
CA MET A 274 -12.96 -2.49 3.13
C MET A 274 -12.99 -0.96 3.25
N HIS A 275 -12.06 -0.26 2.58
CA HIS A 275 -12.04 1.20 2.52
C HIS A 275 -13.21 1.75 1.70
N LEU A 276 -13.55 1.11 0.58
CA LEU A 276 -14.72 1.47 -0.22
C LEU A 276 -16.03 1.27 0.55
N GLN A 277 -16.15 0.19 1.33
CA GLN A 277 -17.30 -0.04 2.21
C GLN A 277 -17.45 1.07 3.26
N LEU A 278 -16.37 1.65 3.78
CA LEU A 278 -16.47 2.82 4.66
C LEU A 278 -17.09 4.00 3.91
N ILE A 279 -16.63 4.32 2.70
CA ILE A 279 -17.24 5.40 1.91
C ILE A 279 -18.72 5.10 1.65
N GLN A 280 -19.07 3.87 1.27
CA GLN A 280 -20.45 3.47 0.99
C GLN A 280 -21.36 3.55 2.21
N ASN A 281 -20.86 3.21 3.40
CA ASN A 281 -21.64 3.24 4.63
C ASN A 281 -21.90 4.68 5.12
N TYR A 282 -20.95 5.60 4.92
CA TYR A 282 -21.04 6.96 5.46
C TYR A 282 -21.52 7.99 4.44
N LEU A 283 -21.27 7.77 3.14
CA LEU A 283 -21.64 8.64 2.03
C LEU A 283 -22.14 7.81 0.82
N PRO A 284 -23.22 7.03 0.95
CA PRO A 284 -23.70 6.15 -0.12
C PRO A 284 -24.00 6.88 -1.44
N GLU A 285 -24.38 8.15 -1.38
CA GLU A 285 -24.72 8.97 -2.54
C GLU A 285 -23.57 9.17 -3.54
N VAL A 286 -22.30 9.05 -3.11
CA VAL A 286 -21.16 9.21 -4.02
C VAL A 286 -21.04 8.07 -5.02
N PHE A 287 -21.59 6.88 -4.70
CA PHE A 287 -21.65 5.74 -5.61
C PHE A 287 -22.78 5.89 -6.64
N THR A 288 -23.93 6.40 -6.21
CA THR A 288 -25.02 6.73 -7.14
C THR A 288 -24.59 7.79 -8.14
N ALA A 289 -23.85 8.81 -7.67
CA ALA A 289 -23.34 9.89 -8.52
C ALA A 289 -22.27 9.41 -9.52
N SER A 290 -21.53 8.34 -9.21
CA SER A 290 -20.54 7.76 -10.13
C SER A 290 -21.14 6.80 -11.16
N GLY A 291 -22.45 6.53 -11.10
CA GLY A 291 -23.12 5.58 -12.00
C GLY A 291 -22.74 4.12 -11.74
N VAL A 292 -22.22 3.83 -10.55
CA VAL A 292 -21.88 2.48 -10.12
C VAL A 292 -22.95 2.01 -9.14
N ASP A 293 -23.72 0.99 -9.55
CA ASP A 293 -24.65 0.33 -8.65
C ASP A 293 -23.85 -0.34 -7.50
N ALA A 294 -24.31 -0.06 -6.29
CA ALA A 294 -23.76 -0.46 -5.00
C ALA A 294 -23.47 -1.96 -4.84
#